data_AF-B9W9R4-F1
#
_entry.id   AF-B9W9R4-F1
#
_cell.length_a   1.000
_cell.length_b   1.000
_cell.length_c   1.000
_cell.angle_alpha   90.00
_cell.angle_beta   90.00
_cell.angle_gamma   90.00
#
_symmetry.space_group_name_H-M   'P 1'
#
loop_
_entity.id
_entity.type
_entity.pdbx_description
1 polymer ?
#
loop_
_entity_poly.entity_id
_entity_poly.type
_entity_poly.pdbx_seq_one_letter_code
_entity_poly.pdbx_strand_id
1 'polypeptide(L)'
;MIIAWFWLVFWFTIKKKKKKKVRLIHYFILFLQPIYYYLSKMGKRRVDEESDSDIDVSSTDSETELDNAAVAGEGNDDDAAAMQETVDVDFDFFDLNPQVDFHAIKNFLRQLFGDDNGEFNLSEIADLILRENSVGTSIKTEGMESDPFAILSVINLTNNLHLAVIKQLIEYILNKTKSKIEFNIILKKLLTFGKQNNDKKNLKTGLIISERFINMPVEVIPPMYKMLLQEMEKAQDAHENYEFDYFLIISRVYQLVDPVEKEDNDEVSHKKKKKIANNEPKPIEMDYFHLEDQILESNTQFKGIFEYNNENKQETDSRRVFTEYGIDPKLSLILIDKDNLAKSVIEMEQQFPPP
;
A
#
# COMPACT_ATOMS: atom_id res chain seq x y z
N MET A 1 -2.68 56.64 -32.02
CA MET A 1 -3.71 55.57 -32.16
C MET A 1 -3.23 54.16 -31.82
N ILE A 2 -1.94 53.87 -31.63
CA ILE A 2 -1.44 52.51 -31.33
C ILE A 2 -1.35 52.23 -29.81
N ILE A 3 -1.24 53.27 -28.98
CA ILE A 3 -1.15 53.14 -27.51
C ILE A 3 -2.52 52.87 -26.85
N ALA A 4 -3.62 53.26 -27.50
CA ALA A 4 -4.98 52.98 -27.02
C ALA A 4 -5.39 51.51 -27.21
N TRP A 5 -4.75 50.79 -28.15
CA TRP A 5 -5.07 49.39 -28.44
C TRP A 5 -4.42 48.44 -27.43
N PHE A 6 -3.21 48.74 -26.97
CA PHE A 6 -2.50 47.94 -25.97
C PHE A 6 -3.18 47.98 -24.59
N TRP A 7 -3.75 49.11 -24.19
CA TRP A 7 -4.49 49.21 -22.93
C TRP A 7 -5.84 48.49 -22.96
N LEU A 8 -6.50 48.43 -24.13
CA LEU A 8 -7.78 47.75 -24.29
C LEU A 8 -7.63 46.21 -24.28
N VAL A 9 -6.54 45.69 -24.86
CA VAL A 9 -6.20 44.25 -24.82
C VAL A 9 -5.74 43.82 -23.42
N PHE A 10 -4.99 44.65 -22.70
CA PHE A 10 -4.57 44.36 -21.32
C PHE A 10 -5.76 44.42 -20.33
N TRP A 11 -6.69 45.37 -20.50
CA TRP A 11 -7.92 45.43 -19.68
C TRP A 11 -8.88 44.27 -19.98
N PHE A 12 -9.02 43.83 -21.24
CA PHE A 12 -9.80 42.64 -21.58
C PHE A 12 -9.20 41.35 -21.03
N THR A 13 -7.87 41.28 -20.92
CA THR A 13 -7.15 40.11 -20.39
C THR A 13 -7.26 40.03 -18.86
N ILE A 14 -7.36 41.17 -18.17
CA ILE A 14 -7.56 41.25 -16.71
C ILE A 14 -9.03 41.03 -16.31
N LYS A 15 -10.01 41.42 -17.15
CA LYS A 15 -11.43 41.15 -16.89
C LYS A 15 -11.85 39.68 -17.15
N LYS A 16 -11.07 38.92 -17.93
CA LYS A 16 -11.30 37.47 -18.14
C LYS A 16 -10.77 36.57 -17.00
N LYS A 17 -9.94 37.10 -16.08
CA LYS A 17 -9.41 36.36 -14.92
C LYS A 17 -10.21 36.51 -13.61
N LYS A 18 -11.28 37.31 -13.59
CA LYS A 18 -12.15 37.49 -12.39
C LYS A 18 -13.57 36.91 -12.51
N LYS A 19 -13.86 36.07 -13.52
CA LYS A 19 -15.12 35.33 -13.68
C LYS A 19 -14.92 33.84 -14.03
N LYS A 20 -13.97 33.18 -13.35
CA LYS A 20 -13.81 31.71 -13.31
C LYS A 20 -13.67 31.18 -11.88
N LYS A 21 -14.25 31.89 -10.91
CA LYS A 21 -14.76 31.29 -9.66
C LYS A 21 -16.26 31.17 -9.87
N VAL A 22 -16.86 30.03 -9.51
CA VAL A 22 -18.25 29.63 -9.79
C VAL A 22 -18.48 29.02 -11.19
N ARG A 23 -17.87 27.84 -11.43
CA ARG A 23 -18.39 26.70 -12.21
C ARG A 23 -17.35 25.58 -12.27
N LEU A 24 -16.91 25.13 -11.10
CA LEU A 24 -16.09 23.93 -10.95
C LEU A 24 -16.64 23.04 -9.83
N ILE A 25 -17.98 22.98 -9.73
CA ILE A 25 -18.73 22.08 -8.82
C ILE A 25 -19.73 21.25 -9.67
N HIS A 26 -19.41 21.02 -10.94
CA HIS A 26 -20.25 20.20 -11.84
C HIS A 26 -19.46 19.25 -12.75
N TYR A 27 -18.17 19.08 -12.50
CA TYR A 27 -17.37 18.01 -13.12
C TYR A 27 -16.87 16.96 -12.13
N PHE A 28 -17.14 17.14 -10.84
CA PHE A 28 -16.80 16.15 -9.81
C PHE A 28 -17.90 15.09 -9.58
N ILE A 29 -19.10 15.29 -10.17
CA ILE A 29 -20.22 14.32 -10.09
C ILE A 29 -20.29 13.41 -11.33
N LEU A 30 -19.51 13.69 -12.38
CA LEU A 30 -19.50 12.88 -13.61
C LEU A 30 -18.43 11.77 -13.65
N PHE A 31 -17.54 11.71 -12.65
CA PHE A 31 -16.56 10.61 -12.51
C PHE A 31 -16.92 9.59 -11.40
N LEU A 32 -17.92 9.89 -10.56
CA LEU A 32 -18.42 8.99 -9.51
C LEU A 32 -19.75 8.29 -9.86
N GLN A 33 -20.38 8.63 -10.98
CA GLN A 33 -21.65 8.04 -11.41
C GLN A 33 -21.60 6.55 -11.81
N PRO A 34 -20.49 5.95 -12.28
CA PRO A 34 -20.47 4.50 -12.55
C PRO A 34 -20.47 3.66 -11.25
N ILE A 35 -19.80 4.16 -10.21
CA ILE A 35 -19.56 3.40 -8.97
C ILE A 35 -20.80 3.44 -8.06
N TYR A 36 -21.42 4.61 -7.89
CA TYR A 36 -22.62 4.73 -7.04
C TYR A 36 -23.89 4.10 -7.66
N TYR A 37 -24.00 4.06 -8.99
CA TYR A 37 -25.13 3.42 -9.67
C TYR A 37 -25.13 1.89 -9.53
N TYR A 38 -23.95 1.27 -9.37
CA TYR A 38 -23.83 -0.17 -9.15
C TYR A 38 -24.18 -0.59 -7.71
N LEU A 39 -23.76 0.19 -6.71
CA LEU A 39 -24.03 -0.09 -5.29
C LEU A 39 -25.49 0.15 -4.86
N SER A 40 -26.22 1.06 -5.53
CA SER A 40 -27.61 1.39 -5.15
C SER A 40 -28.67 0.34 -5.57
N LYS A 41 -28.32 -0.64 -6.40
CA LYS A 41 -29.28 -1.62 -6.94
C LYS A 41 -29.46 -2.90 -6.09
N MET A 42 -28.77 -3.03 -4.97
CA MET A 42 -28.85 -4.21 -4.08
C MET A 42 -29.67 -3.99 -2.79
N GLY A 43 -30.64 -3.08 -2.81
CA GLY A 43 -31.64 -2.96 -1.74
C GLY A 43 -33.01 -3.46 -2.18
N LYS A 44 -33.27 -4.79 -2.13
CA LYS A 44 -34.62 -5.38 -1.85
C LYS A 44 -34.68 -6.92 -1.95
N ARG A 45 -35.13 -7.52 -0.83
CA ARG A 45 -35.74 -8.87 -0.62
C ARG A 45 -34.78 -10.05 -0.53
N ARG A 46 -35.00 -11.09 0.29
CA ARG A 46 -36.09 -11.51 1.20
C ARG A 46 -35.45 -12.41 2.28
N VAL A 47 -35.94 -12.37 3.52
CA VAL A 47 -35.57 -13.28 4.60
C VAL A 47 -36.44 -14.53 4.44
N ASP A 48 -35.82 -15.70 4.34
CA ASP A 48 -36.44 -17.00 4.57
C ASP A 48 -35.69 -17.66 5.76
N GLU A 49 -36.46 -18.11 6.74
CA GLU A 49 -36.05 -18.78 7.98
C GLU A 49 -35.73 -20.27 7.75
N GLU A 50 -34.72 -20.79 8.46
CA GLU A 50 -34.48 -22.18 8.94
C GLU A 50 -32.95 -22.30 9.23
N SER A 51 -32.41 -22.95 10.27
CA SER A 51 -32.80 -23.45 11.59
C SER A 51 -31.50 -23.97 12.26
N ASP A 52 -31.40 -23.83 13.58
CA ASP A 52 -30.53 -24.57 14.54
C ASP A 52 -28.99 -24.53 14.45
N SER A 53 -28.38 -23.90 15.44
CA SER A 53 -27.36 -24.56 16.27
C SER A 53 -27.22 -23.87 17.64
N ASP A 54 -27.52 -24.60 18.70
CA ASP A 54 -27.34 -24.28 20.11
C ASP A 54 -25.90 -23.91 20.48
N ILE A 55 -25.67 -22.71 21.04
CA ILE A 55 -24.56 -22.46 21.98
C ILE A 55 -25.08 -21.57 23.12
N ASP A 56 -25.18 -22.19 24.29
CA ASP A 56 -25.51 -21.62 25.59
C ASP A 56 -24.28 -20.89 26.18
N VAL A 57 -24.41 -19.59 26.42
CA VAL A 57 -23.48 -18.82 27.27
C VAL A 57 -24.27 -17.84 28.13
N SER A 58 -24.77 -18.39 29.24
CA SER A 58 -25.01 -17.70 30.51
C SER A 58 -24.10 -16.49 30.74
N SER A 59 -24.69 -15.28 30.83
CA SER A 59 -24.11 -14.15 31.58
C SER A 59 -25.20 -13.25 32.15
N THR A 60 -25.39 -13.45 33.44
CA THR A 60 -25.91 -12.61 34.51
C THR A 60 -26.30 -11.17 34.18
N ASP A 61 -27.57 -10.90 34.42
CA ASP A 61 -28.26 -9.62 34.48
C ASP A 61 -27.92 -8.85 35.78
N SER A 62 -27.76 -7.53 35.70
CA SER A 62 -27.82 -6.60 36.85
C SER A 62 -28.12 -5.19 36.35
N GLU A 63 -29.41 -4.87 36.43
CA GLU A 63 -30.07 -3.63 36.05
C GLU A 63 -29.49 -2.37 36.72
N THR A 64 -29.48 -1.26 35.99
CA THR A 64 -29.67 0.08 36.58
C THR A 64 -30.54 0.91 35.64
N GLU A 65 -31.83 0.97 35.97
CA GLU A 65 -32.76 1.96 35.41
C GLU A 65 -32.41 3.36 35.92
N LEU A 66 -32.30 4.31 34.99
CA LEU A 66 -32.41 5.73 35.29
C LEU A 66 -33.41 6.36 34.33
N ASP A 67 -34.62 6.54 34.88
CA ASP A 67 -35.66 7.42 34.38
C ASP A 67 -35.11 8.80 34.03
N ASN A 68 -35.42 9.31 32.83
CA ASN A 68 -35.58 10.75 32.65
C ASN A 68 -36.76 11.03 31.73
N ALA A 69 -37.80 11.55 32.38
CA ALA A 69 -39.08 11.91 31.83
C ALA A 69 -38.98 13.05 30.80
N ALA A 70 -39.86 12.93 29.80
CA ALA A 70 -40.13 13.92 28.77
C ALA A 70 -40.45 15.31 29.35
N VAL A 71 -39.82 16.33 28.78
CA VAL A 71 -40.36 17.69 28.74
C VAL A 71 -40.42 18.13 27.29
N ALA A 72 -41.64 18.09 26.73
CA ALA A 72 -41.98 18.77 25.50
C ALA A 72 -42.11 20.27 25.80
N GLY A 73 -41.32 21.08 25.10
CA GLY A 73 -41.45 22.53 25.02
C GLY A 73 -41.17 22.96 23.59
N GLU A 74 -42.25 23.22 22.84
CA GLU A 74 -42.22 23.74 21.47
C GLU A 74 -41.68 25.19 21.43
N GLY A 75 -40.87 25.49 20.41
CA GLY A 75 -40.75 26.84 19.86
C GLY A 75 -39.35 27.43 19.82
N ASN A 76 -38.56 27.12 18.77
CA ASN A 76 -38.19 28.08 17.72
C ASN A 76 -37.46 27.36 16.58
N ASP A 77 -38.01 27.45 15.37
CA ASP A 77 -37.38 27.02 14.12
C ASP A 77 -36.24 27.98 13.71
N ASP A 78 -35.35 27.46 12.86
CA ASP A 78 -34.32 28.15 12.05
C ASP A 78 -32.89 28.26 12.60
N ASP A 79 -32.26 27.13 12.96
CA ASP A 79 -30.80 26.93 12.72
C ASP A 79 -30.33 25.46 12.84
N ALA A 80 -31.19 24.48 12.53
CA ALA A 80 -30.79 23.06 12.43
C ALA A 80 -30.25 22.70 11.03
N ALA A 81 -29.54 23.63 10.38
CA ALA A 81 -28.84 23.38 9.13
C ALA A 81 -27.55 22.60 9.42
N ALA A 82 -27.68 21.27 9.48
CA ALA A 82 -26.62 20.31 9.18
C ALA A 82 -25.24 20.65 9.76
N MET A 83 -25.03 20.37 11.06
CA MET A 83 -23.71 19.92 11.48
C MET A 83 -23.48 18.54 10.83
N GLN A 84 -23.14 18.52 9.54
CA GLN A 84 -22.27 17.47 9.05
C GLN A 84 -20.97 17.66 9.84
N GLU A 85 -20.86 16.91 10.93
CA GLU A 85 -19.63 16.77 11.69
C GLU A 85 -18.55 16.39 10.67
N THR A 86 -17.74 17.37 10.30
CA THR A 86 -16.68 17.17 9.33
C THR A 86 -15.62 16.38 10.09
N VAL A 87 -15.44 15.12 9.70
CA VAL A 87 -14.39 14.29 10.29
C VAL A 87 -13.09 14.75 9.66
N ASP A 88 -12.33 15.53 10.42
CA ASP A 88 -10.97 15.91 10.07
C ASP A 88 -10.05 14.72 10.39
N VAL A 89 -9.30 14.27 9.38
CA VAL A 89 -8.32 13.18 9.51
C VAL A 89 -6.96 13.76 9.19
N ASP A 90 -6.10 13.83 10.19
CA ASP A 90 -4.71 14.27 10.06
C ASP A 90 -3.78 13.06 9.92
N PHE A 91 -2.83 13.15 9.00
CA PHE A 91 -1.79 12.15 8.79
C PHE A 91 -0.49 12.66 9.41
N ASP A 92 -0.24 12.25 10.65
CA ASP A 92 0.95 12.65 11.39
C ASP A 92 2.08 11.64 11.19
N PHE A 93 3.30 12.17 11.01
CA PHE A 93 4.51 11.39 10.82
C PHE A 93 5.24 11.24 12.16
N PHE A 94 5.52 10.01 12.55
CA PHE A 94 6.20 9.68 13.81
C PHE A 94 7.41 8.78 13.56
N ASP A 95 8.41 8.89 14.43
CA ASP A 95 9.48 7.90 14.52
C ASP A 95 8.90 6.52 14.89
N LEU A 96 9.61 5.46 14.50
CA LEU A 96 9.21 4.09 14.85
C LEU A 96 9.33 3.86 16.36
N ASN A 97 8.26 3.38 16.98
CA ASN A 97 8.17 3.17 18.43
C ASN A 97 8.16 1.66 18.78
N PRO A 98 9.24 1.11 19.36
CA PRO A 98 9.34 -0.31 19.72
C PRO A 98 8.29 -0.78 20.74
N GLN A 99 7.72 0.13 21.54
CA GLN A 99 6.72 -0.21 22.55
C GLN A 99 5.30 -0.35 21.97
N VAL A 100 5.05 0.21 20.79
CA VAL A 100 3.71 0.31 20.18
C VAL A 100 3.67 -0.43 18.85
N ASP A 101 4.62 -0.16 17.95
CA ASP A 101 4.49 -0.48 16.52
C ASP A 101 4.79 -1.94 16.16
N PHE A 102 5.31 -2.74 17.09
CA PHE A 102 5.77 -4.10 16.83
C PHE A 102 4.69 -4.99 16.18
N HIS A 103 3.47 -4.94 16.71
CA HIS A 103 2.38 -5.77 16.21
C HIS A 103 1.91 -5.33 14.82
N ALA A 104 1.78 -4.04 14.58
CA ALA A 104 1.41 -3.48 13.28
C ALA A 104 2.48 -3.80 12.21
N ILE A 105 3.77 -3.58 12.51
CA ILE A 105 4.88 -3.90 11.60
C ILE A 105 4.89 -5.39 11.26
N LYS A 106 4.69 -6.28 12.24
CA LYS A 106 4.61 -7.71 11.98
C LYS A 106 3.44 -8.07 11.04
N ASN A 107 2.30 -7.38 11.16
CA ASN A 107 1.17 -7.56 10.26
C ASN A 107 1.45 -7.01 8.85
N PHE A 108 2.12 -5.86 8.72
CA PHE A 108 2.59 -5.36 7.42
C PHE A 108 3.56 -6.33 6.75
N LEU A 109 4.47 -6.94 7.51
CA LEU A 109 5.39 -7.95 6.98
C LEU A 109 4.65 -9.23 6.53
N ARG A 110 3.61 -9.66 7.27
CA ARG A 110 2.74 -10.77 6.82
C ARG A 110 2.07 -10.44 5.50
N GLN A 111 1.54 -9.23 5.39
CA GLN A 111 0.91 -8.73 4.17
C GLN A 111 1.90 -8.69 3.00
N LEU A 112 3.13 -8.20 3.24
CA LEU A 112 4.20 -8.08 2.25
C LEU A 112 4.68 -9.43 1.70
N PHE A 113 4.89 -10.41 2.58
CA PHE A 113 5.34 -11.75 2.18
C PHE A 113 4.19 -12.67 1.74
N GLY A 114 2.94 -12.21 1.81
CA GLY A 114 1.78 -12.93 1.29
C GLY A 114 1.71 -14.37 1.80
N ASP A 115 1.48 -15.33 0.92
CA ASP A 115 1.34 -16.73 1.30
C ASP A 115 2.68 -17.37 1.76
N ASP A 116 3.83 -16.74 1.47
CA ASP A 116 5.16 -17.18 1.92
C ASP A 116 5.52 -16.63 3.32
N ASN A 117 4.64 -15.86 3.97
CA ASN A 117 4.92 -15.24 5.27
C ASN A 117 5.34 -16.25 6.35
N GLY A 118 4.81 -17.48 6.29
CA GLY A 118 5.13 -18.56 7.24
C GLY A 118 6.56 -19.10 7.10
N GLU A 119 7.29 -18.76 6.04
CA GLU A 119 8.68 -19.16 5.86
C GLU A 119 9.62 -18.35 6.77
N PHE A 120 9.25 -17.14 7.20
CA PHE A 120 10.15 -16.21 7.88
C PHE A 120 9.84 -16.01 9.36
N ASN A 121 10.87 -15.76 10.16
CA ASN A 121 10.68 -15.21 11.50
C ASN A 121 10.37 -13.70 11.42
N LEU A 122 9.11 -13.37 11.16
CA LEU A 122 8.66 -11.97 11.00
C LEU A 122 8.83 -11.14 12.27
N SER A 123 8.82 -11.77 13.46
CA SER A 123 9.11 -11.08 14.72
C SER A 123 10.53 -10.50 14.71
N GLU A 124 11.52 -11.29 14.28
CA GLU A 124 12.92 -10.86 14.23
C GLU A 124 13.14 -9.78 13.17
N ILE A 125 12.42 -9.81 12.05
CA ILE A 125 12.45 -8.72 11.06
C ILE A 125 11.83 -7.45 11.65
N ALA A 126 10.70 -7.56 12.37
CA ALA A 126 10.09 -6.41 13.04
C ALA A 126 11.02 -5.81 14.12
N ASP A 127 11.69 -6.65 14.90
CA ASP A 127 12.70 -6.19 15.87
C ASP A 127 13.88 -5.48 15.20
N LEU A 128 14.27 -5.89 13.99
CA LEU A 128 15.30 -5.19 13.20
C LEU A 128 14.84 -3.84 12.69
N ILE A 129 13.58 -3.71 12.29
CA ILE A 129 12.96 -2.44 11.88
C ILE A 129 12.88 -1.49 13.09
N LEU A 130 12.58 -2.01 14.27
CA LEU A 130 12.40 -1.26 15.51
C LEU A 130 13.68 -1.13 16.35
N ARG A 131 14.84 -1.50 15.80
CA ARG A 131 16.09 -1.41 16.54
C ARG A 131 16.43 0.05 16.86
N GLU A 132 17.14 0.28 17.95
CA GLU A 132 17.71 1.59 18.27
C GLU A 132 18.53 2.12 17.09
N ASN A 133 18.37 3.42 16.80
CA ASN A 133 18.95 4.12 15.64
C ASN A 133 18.54 3.53 14.29
N SER A 134 17.36 2.91 14.20
CA SER A 134 16.71 2.61 12.93
C SER A 134 16.30 3.90 12.22
N VAL A 135 16.40 3.89 10.89
CA VAL A 135 15.92 4.99 10.05
C VAL A 135 14.58 4.57 9.46
N GLY A 136 13.54 5.37 9.69
CA GLY A 136 12.20 5.08 9.24
C GLY A 136 11.14 5.91 9.92
N THR A 137 9.99 5.99 9.26
CA THR A 137 8.86 6.82 9.64
C THR A 137 7.58 5.97 9.61
N SER A 138 6.69 6.24 10.55
CA SER A 138 5.32 5.72 10.57
C SER A 138 4.29 6.83 10.40
N ILE A 139 3.10 6.50 9.89
CA ILE A 139 1.97 7.42 9.84
C ILE A 139 0.88 6.95 10.79
N LYS A 140 0.40 7.86 11.64
CA LYS A 140 -0.67 7.61 12.60
C LYS A 140 -1.70 8.74 12.54
N THR A 141 -2.95 8.42 12.82
CA THR A 141 -4.07 9.40 12.82
C THR A 141 -4.67 9.64 14.21
N GLU A 142 -4.36 8.78 15.19
CA GLU A 142 -4.92 8.82 16.55
C GLU A 142 -3.83 9.07 17.61
N GLY A 143 -2.73 9.72 17.22
CA GLY A 143 -1.60 10.07 18.08
C GLY A 143 -0.51 9.00 18.18
N MET A 144 0.48 9.27 19.03
CA MET A 144 1.72 8.47 19.10
C MET A 144 1.53 7.03 19.62
N GLU A 145 0.49 6.82 20.43
CA GLU A 145 0.19 5.53 21.08
C GLU A 145 -0.68 4.62 20.21
N SER A 146 -1.20 5.11 19.08
CA SER A 146 -2.00 4.31 18.17
C SER A 146 -1.14 3.43 17.26
N ASP A 147 -1.77 2.43 16.65
CA ASP A 147 -1.11 1.64 15.60
C ASP A 147 -0.86 2.49 14.34
N PRO A 148 0.25 2.24 13.62
CA PRO A 148 0.54 2.90 12.36
C PRO A 148 -0.30 2.35 11.20
N PHE A 149 -0.73 3.26 10.32
CA PHE A 149 -1.44 2.97 9.07
C PHE A 149 -0.50 2.81 7.88
N ALA A 150 0.72 3.34 7.99
CA ALA A 150 1.78 3.18 7.01
C ALA A 150 3.15 3.17 7.71
N ILE A 151 4.10 2.45 7.12
CA ILE A 151 5.49 2.39 7.56
C ILE A 151 6.43 2.52 6.36
N LEU A 152 7.53 3.22 6.55
CA LEU A 152 8.67 3.23 5.64
C LEU A 152 9.95 3.13 6.46
N SER A 153 10.75 2.10 6.23
CA SER A 153 12.00 1.88 6.99
C SER A 153 13.08 1.29 6.10
N VAL A 154 14.35 1.48 6.48
CA VAL A 154 15.50 0.86 5.82
C VAL A 154 16.32 0.00 6.78
N ILE A 155 16.44 -1.29 6.47
CA ILE A 155 17.32 -2.23 7.19
C ILE A 155 18.66 -2.29 6.47
N ASN A 156 19.76 -2.11 7.20
CA ASN A 156 21.10 -2.33 6.66
C ASN A 156 21.36 -3.83 6.44
N LEU A 157 21.24 -4.33 5.21
CA LEU A 157 21.49 -5.76 4.92
C LEU A 157 22.96 -6.12 5.15
N THR A 158 23.88 -5.27 4.69
CA THR A 158 25.33 -5.51 4.77
C THR A 158 25.81 -5.75 6.20
N ASN A 159 25.31 -4.99 7.18
CA ASN A 159 25.68 -5.14 8.58
C ASN A 159 24.99 -6.35 9.26
N ASN A 160 23.82 -6.73 8.77
CA ASN A 160 23.00 -7.77 9.38
C ASN A 160 23.10 -9.14 8.66
N LEU A 161 24.03 -9.32 7.70
CA LEU A 161 24.27 -10.58 6.97
C LEU A 161 24.59 -11.78 7.87
N HIS A 162 24.98 -11.56 9.13
CA HIS A 162 25.29 -12.61 10.08
C HIS A 162 24.03 -13.27 10.68
N LEU A 163 22.91 -12.52 10.76
CA LEU A 163 21.64 -12.95 11.33
C LEU A 163 20.99 -14.05 10.48
N ALA A 164 20.36 -15.02 11.14
CA ALA A 164 19.73 -16.16 10.47
C ALA A 164 18.56 -15.71 9.58
N VAL A 165 17.72 -14.81 10.09
CA VAL A 165 16.56 -14.30 9.34
C VAL A 165 16.96 -13.57 8.06
N ILE A 166 18.05 -12.81 8.08
CA ILE A 166 18.57 -12.09 6.90
C ILE A 166 19.17 -13.06 5.88
N LYS A 167 19.90 -14.09 6.32
CA LYS A 167 20.40 -15.13 5.41
C LYS A 167 19.27 -15.87 4.72
N GLN A 168 18.22 -16.20 5.47
CA GLN A 168 17.03 -16.85 4.93
C GLN A 168 16.32 -15.96 3.90
N LEU A 169 16.13 -14.68 4.22
CA LEU A 169 15.55 -13.71 3.29
C LEU A 169 16.37 -13.59 1.99
N ILE A 170 17.70 -13.50 2.11
CA ILE A 170 18.60 -13.43 0.95
C ILE A 170 18.50 -14.71 0.11
N GLU A 171 18.51 -15.89 0.73
CA GLU A 171 18.36 -17.16 0.03
C GLU A 171 17.03 -17.23 -0.73
N TYR A 172 15.93 -16.81 -0.08
CA TYR A 172 14.62 -16.71 -0.71
C TYR A 172 14.64 -15.80 -1.94
N ILE A 173 15.13 -14.57 -1.82
CA ILE A 173 15.25 -13.61 -2.92
C ILE A 173 16.10 -14.17 -4.07
N LEU A 174 17.24 -14.79 -3.75
CA LEU A 174 18.14 -15.39 -4.74
C LEU A 174 17.50 -16.59 -5.44
N ASN A 175 16.63 -17.33 -4.75
CA ASN A 175 15.87 -18.43 -5.33
C ASN A 175 14.77 -17.93 -6.28
N LYS A 176 14.00 -16.90 -5.89
CA LYS A 176 12.97 -16.29 -6.74
C LYS A 176 13.56 -15.70 -8.02
N THR A 177 14.70 -15.02 -7.92
CA THR A 177 15.31 -14.30 -9.04
C THR A 177 16.09 -15.19 -10.01
N LYS A 178 16.15 -16.52 -9.82
CA LYS A 178 16.89 -17.45 -10.71
C LYS A 178 16.51 -17.34 -12.18
N SER A 179 15.25 -17.02 -12.49
CA SER A 179 14.75 -16.84 -13.85
C SER A 179 15.30 -15.58 -14.54
N LYS A 180 15.74 -14.57 -13.77
CA LYS A 180 16.33 -13.33 -14.28
C LYS A 180 17.83 -13.29 -14.03
N ILE A 181 18.59 -13.85 -14.97
CA ILE A 181 20.04 -14.12 -14.83
C ILE A 181 20.84 -12.87 -14.41
N GLU A 182 20.71 -11.76 -15.13
CA GLU A 182 21.48 -10.53 -14.84
C GLU A 182 21.15 -9.95 -13.46
N PHE A 183 19.86 -9.92 -13.11
CA PHE A 183 19.39 -9.46 -11.81
C PHE A 183 19.93 -10.35 -10.68
N ASN A 184 19.87 -11.68 -10.86
CA ASN A 184 20.37 -12.65 -9.89
C ASN A 184 21.89 -12.54 -9.66
N ILE A 185 22.67 -12.31 -10.73
CA ILE A 185 24.13 -12.14 -10.64
C ILE A 185 24.48 -10.92 -9.78
N ILE A 186 23.78 -9.80 -9.98
CA ILE A 186 24.03 -8.58 -9.22
C ILE A 186 23.60 -8.73 -7.77
N LEU A 187 22.44 -9.32 -7.51
CA LEU A 187 22.01 -9.62 -6.15
C LEU A 187 23.00 -10.53 -5.42
N LYS A 188 23.54 -11.56 -6.07
CA LYS A 188 24.62 -12.38 -5.50
C LYS A 188 25.84 -11.54 -5.17
N LYS A 189 26.27 -10.67 -6.09
CA LYS A 189 27.40 -9.76 -5.89
C LYS A 189 27.22 -8.83 -4.69
N LEU A 190 26.01 -8.34 -4.46
CA LEU A 190 25.70 -7.41 -3.37
C LEU A 190 25.45 -8.12 -2.03
N LEU A 191 24.76 -9.27 -2.03
CA LEU A 191 24.18 -9.87 -0.83
C LEU A 191 24.95 -11.08 -0.27
N THR A 192 25.84 -11.71 -1.05
CA THR A 192 26.59 -12.91 -0.59
C THR A 192 28.04 -12.63 -0.20
N PHE A 193 28.62 -11.53 -0.66
CA PHE A 193 30.03 -11.20 -0.44
C PHE A 193 30.26 -10.42 0.87
N GLY A 194 29.75 -10.94 1.99
CA GLY A 194 30.07 -10.46 3.35
C GLY A 194 31.46 -10.87 3.85
N LYS A 195 32.22 -11.61 3.04
CA LYS A 195 33.63 -11.94 3.26
C LYS A 195 34.32 -11.80 1.91
N GLN A 196 35.18 -10.80 1.73
CA GLN A 196 36.43 -10.84 0.94
C GLN A 196 36.90 -9.40 0.63
N ASN A 197 38.02 -9.06 1.29
CA ASN A 197 39.11 -8.15 0.89
C ASN A 197 39.00 -6.65 1.18
N ASN A 198 39.96 -6.21 1.99
CA ASN A 198 40.33 -4.85 2.38
C ASN A 198 40.70 -3.90 1.20
N ASP A 199 40.45 -4.29 -0.06
CA ASP A 199 41.00 -3.61 -1.24
C ASP A 199 39.97 -3.22 -2.31
N LYS A 200 38.67 -3.47 -2.11
CA LYS A 200 37.61 -2.94 -2.99
C LYS A 200 36.51 -2.29 -2.16
N LYS A 201 36.01 -1.14 -2.63
CA LYS A 201 34.88 -0.41 -2.04
C LYS A 201 33.71 -1.39 -1.86
N ASN A 202 33.45 -1.79 -0.62
CA ASN A 202 32.35 -2.70 -0.30
C ASN A 202 31.04 -1.96 -0.58
N LEU A 203 30.32 -2.41 -1.59
CA LEU A 203 29.01 -1.84 -1.91
C LEU A 203 28.05 -2.19 -0.79
N LYS A 204 27.46 -1.16 -0.16
CA LYS A 204 26.51 -1.31 0.95
C LYS A 204 25.09 -1.38 0.39
N THR A 205 24.28 -2.30 0.89
CA THR A 205 22.90 -2.49 0.44
C THR A 205 21.92 -2.31 1.59
N GLY A 206 20.92 -1.46 1.40
CA GLY A 206 19.77 -1.30 2.29
C GLY A 206 18.57 -2.10 1.79
N LEU A 207 17.74 -2.61 2.68
CA LEU A 207 16.43 -3.17 2.39
C LEU A 207 15.37 -2.17 2.81
N ILE A 208 14.64 -1.61 1.85
CA ILE A 208 13.51 -0.73 2.12
C ILE A 208 12.26 -1.59 2.29
N ILE A 209 11.56 -1.36 3.40
CA ILE A 209 10.23 -1.88 3.67
C ILE A 209 9.27 -0.69 3.63
N SER A 210 8.39 -0.69 2.63
CA SER A 210 7.32 0.31 2.45
C SER A 210 5.99 -0.42 2.35
N GLU A 211 5.13 -0.26 3.35
CA GLU A 211 3.79 -0.86 3.37
C GLU A 211 2.80 0.11 4.03
N ARG A 212 1.55 0.08 3.55
CA ARG A 212 0.45 0.86 4.09
C ARG A 212 -0.87 0.13 3.91
N PHE A 213 -1.91 0.56 4.62
CA PHE A 213 -3.25 0.10 4.31
C PHE A 213 -3.72 0.59 2.94
N ILE A 214 -4.57 -0.20 2.29
CA ILE A 214 -5.02 0.06 0.91
C ILE A 214 -5.82 1.36 0.75
N ASN A 215 -6.39 1.85 1.85
CA ASN A 215 -7.16 3.09 1.91
C ASN A 215 -6.29 4.33 2.18
N MET A 216 -4.99 4.16 2.45
CA MET A 216 -4.08 5.29 2.66
C MET A 216 -3.76 5.97 1.33
N PRO A 217 -3.92 7.31 1.24
CA PRO A 217 -3.64 8.07 0.02
C PRO A 217 -2.18 7.94 -0.40
N VAL A 218 -1.91 7.92 -1.70
CA VAL A 218 -0.53 7.81 -2.24
C VAL A 218 0.27 9.08 -1.98
N GLU A 219 -0.40 10.21 -1.79
CA GLU A 219 0.16 11.53 -1.56
C GLU A 219 0.99 11.63 -0.26
N VAL A 220 0.85 10.67 0.67
CA VAL A 220 1.71 10.59 1.87
C VAL A 220 3.07 9.96 1.58
N ILE A 221 3.25 9.26 0.46
CA ILE A 221 4.48 8.53 0.16
C ILE A 221 5.67 9.44 -0.19
N PRO A 222 5.52 10.48 -1.06
CA PRO A 222 6.63 11.40 -1.33
C PRO A 222 7.27 12.02 -0.08
N PRO A 223 6.50 12.58 0.89
CA PRO A 223 7.11 13.10 2.12
C PRO A 223 7.77 12.00 2.97
N MET A 224 7.22 10.77 3.03
CA MET A 224 7.89 9.66 3.73
C MET A 224 9.27 9.36 3.14
N TYR A 225 9.37 9.21 1.81
CA TYR A 225 10.66 8.95 1.16
C TYR A 225 11.64 10.11 1.31
N LYS A 226 11.15 11.35 1.29
CA LYS A 226 11.98 12.53 1.55
C LYS A 226 12.54 12.53 2.97
N MET A 227 11.72 12.22 3.97
CA MET A 227 12.15 12.07 5.36
C MET A 227 13.20 10.95 5.47
N LEU A 228 12.95 9.79 4.85
CA LEU A 228 13.89 8.67 4.82
C LEU A 228 15.26 9.07 4.26
N LEU A 229 15.31 9.79 3.13
CA LEU A 229 16.56 10.27 2.55
C LEU A 229 17.31 11.23 3.49
N GLN A 230 16.59 12.15 4.15
CA GLN A 230 17.17 13.11 5.09
C GLN A 230 17.67 12.44 6.37
N GLU A 231 16.93 11.48 6.91
CA GLU A 231 17.31 10.69 8.08
C GLU A 231 18.54 9.84 7.81
N MET A 232 18.63 9.20 6.63
CA MET A 232 19.83 8.47 6.22
C MET A 232 21.06 9.40 6.10
N GLU A 233 20.89 10.62 5.59
CA GLU A 233 21.97 11.62 5.54
C GLU A 233 22.44 12.02 6.95
N LYS A 234 21.51 12.30 7.86
CA LYS A 234 21.82 12.60 9.27
C LYS A 234 22.51 11.43 9.98
N ALA A 235 22.04 10.21 9.75
CA ALA A 235 22.62 9.00 10.33
C ALA A 235 24.02 8.70 9.76
N GLN A 236 24.26 9.04 8.48
CA GLN A 236 25.58 8.99 7.87
C GLN A 236 26.55 10.00 8.54
N ASP A 237 26.09 11.22 8.79
CA ASP A 237 26.87 12.25 9.49
C ASP A 237 27.18 11.84 10.95
N ALA A 238 26.27 11.09 11.58
CA ALA A 238 26.45 10.49 12.90
C ALA A 238 27.29 9.19 12.89
N HIS A 239 27.82 8.78 11.72
CA HIS A 239 28.63 7.57 11.52
C HIS A 239 27.90 6.24 11.81
N GLU A 240 26.58 6.18 11.62
CA GLU A 240 25.75 5.01 11.91
C GLU A 240 25.67 3.99 10.74
N ASN A 241 26.58 4.08 9.77
CA ASN A 241 26.70 3.17 8.63
C ASN A 241 25.46 3.10 7.69
N TYR A 242 24.70 4.18 7.53
CA TYR A 242 23.58 4.29 6.58
C TYR A 242 23.98 4.75 5.16
N GLU A 243 25.26 4.57 4.81
CA GLU A 243 25.82 4.92 3.50
C GLU A 243 25.55 3.84 2.46
N PHE A 244 24.31 3.71 1.97
CA PHE A 244 23.99 2.68 0.97
C PHE A 244 24.32 3.11 -0.45
N ASP A 245 24.85 2.18 -1.25
CA ASP A 245 25.02 2.35 -2.70
C ASP A 245 23.78 1.84 -3.46
N TYR A 246 23.13 0.79 -2.94
CA TYR A 246 21.95 0.14 -3.52
C TYR A 246 20.86 -0.08 -2.47
N PHE A 247 19.62 -0.07 -2.94
CA PHE A 247 18.43 -0.37 -2.16
C PHE A 247 17.66 -1.50 -2.83
N LEU A 248 17.41 -2.56 -2.07
CA LEU A 248 16.46 -3.59 -2.43
C LEU A 248 15.11 -3.21 -1.83
N ILE A 249 14.07 -3.19 -2.66
CA ILE A 249 12.69 -2.92 -2.26
C ILE A 249 11.90 -4.19 -2.54
N ILE A 250 11.21 -4.67 -1.52
CA ILE A 250 10.24 -5.76 -1.63
C ILE A 250 8.86 -5.10 -1.62
N SER A 251 8.04 -5.41 -2.62
CA SER A 251 6.68 -4.90 -2.73
C SER A 251 5.77 -5.97 -3.35
N ARG A 252 4.54 -5.60 -3.69
CA ARG A 252 3.51 -6.48 -4.21
C ARG A 252 2.78 -5.84 -5.38
N VAL A 253 2.44 -6.68 -6.34
CA VAL A 253 1.51 -6.39 -7.42
C VAL A 253 0.42 -7.43 -7.40
N TYR A 254 -0.67 -7.22 -8.12
CA TYR A 254 -1.71 -8.24 -8.27
C TYR A 254 -2.08 -8.44 -9.72
N GLN A 255 -2.38 -9.69 -10.05
CA GLN A 255 -2.96 -10.04 -11.32
C GLN A 255 -4.48 -10.14 -11.18
N LEU A 256 -5.22 -9.57 -12.13
CA LEU A 256 -6.66 -9.79 -12.24
C LEU A 256 -6.91 -11.18 -12.84
N VAL A 257 -7.62 -12.01 -12.11
CA VAL A 257 -7.93 -13.40 -12.51
C VAL A 257 -9.43 -13.54 -12.71
N ASP A 258 -9.82 -14.07 -13.86
CA ASP A 258 -11.21 -14.42 -14.15
C ASP A 258 -11.73 -15.47 -13.14
N PRO A 259 -13.05 -15.54 -12.92
CA PRO A 259 -13.64 -16.60 -12.12
C PRO A 259 -13.20 -17.99 -12.61
N VAL A 260 -12.51 -18.74 -11.74
CA VAL A 260 -12.41 -20.19 -11.89
C VAL A 260 -13.82 -20.74 -11.66
N GLU A 261 -14.51 -21.11 -12.73
CA GLU A 261 -15.71 -21.95 -12.61
C GLU A 261 -15.27 -23.23 -11.89
N LYS A 262 -15.77 -23.46 -10.67
CA LYS A 262 -15.57 -24.74 -10.00
C LYS A 262 -16.20 -25.80 -10.89
N GLU A 263 -15.39 -26.65 -11.51
CA GLU A 263 -15.87 -27.92 -12.02
C GLU A 263 -16.25 -28.75 -10.79
N ASP A 264 -17.47 -28.53 -10.28
CA ASP A 264 -18.12 -29.49 -9.43
C ASP A 264 -18.14 -30.80 -10.21
N ASN A 265 -17.43 -31.79 -9.71
CA ASN A 265 -17.37 -33.15 -10.23
C ASN A 265 -18.69 -33.88 -9.92
N ASP A 266 -19.81 -33.27 -10.28
CA ASP A 266 -21.11 -33.90 -10.30
C ASP A 266 -21.41 -34.28 -11.75
N GLU A 267 -21.24 -35.57 -12.02
CA GLU A 267 -21.62 -36.17 -13.28
C GLU A 267 -23.08 -35.86 -13.63
N VAL A 268 -23.29 -35.57 -14.92
CA VAL A 268 -24.55 -35.64 -15.69
C VAL A 268 -25.48 -34.42 -15.64
N SER A 269 -25.33 -33.51 -16.61
CA SER A 269 -26.31 -33.41 -17.70
C SER A 269 -25.93 -32.40 -18.80
N HIS A 270 -25.97 -32.89 -20.03
CA HIS A 270 -25.68 -32.16 -21.25
C HIS A 270 -26.65 -30.99 -21.51
N LYS A 271 -26.14 -29.75 -21.62
CA LYS A 271 -26.63 -28.76 -22.61
C LYS A 271 -25.46 -27.89 -23.10
N LYS A 272 -24.91 -28.29 -24.25
CA LYS A 272 -23.92 -27.53 -25.04
C LYS A 272 -24.46 -26.13 -25.39
N LYS A 273 -24.04 -25.10 -24.65
CA LYS A 273 -23.88 -23.75 -25.21
C LYS A 273 -22.43 -23.62 -25.67
N LYS A 274 -22.22 -23.70 -26.99
CA LYS A 274 -20.96 -23.33 -27.64
C LYS A 274 -20.66 -21.85 -27.32
N LYS A 275 -19.86 -21.58 -26.29
CA LYS A 275 -19.04 -20.37 -26.27
C LYS A 275 -17.87 -20.63 -27.22
N ILE A 276 -17.77 -19.79 -28.24
CA ILE A 276 -16.62 -19.74 -29.14
C ILE A 276 -15.43 -19.36 -28.25
N ALA A 277 -14.55 -20.33 -27.99
CA ALA A 277 -13.26 -20.08 -27.38
C ALA A 277 -12.44 -19.28 -28.38
N ASN A 278 -12.39 -17.96 -28.19
CA ASN A 278 -11.28 -17.18 -28.73
C ASN A 278 -10.03 -17.64 -27.98
N ASN A 279 -9.27 -18.53 -28.62
CA ASN A 279 -7.99 -19.07 -28.17
C ASN A 279 -6.86 -18.03 -28.31
N GLU A 280 -7.12 -16.78 -27.94
CA GLU A 280 -6.06 -15.80 -27.72
C GLU A 280 -5.87 -15.70 -26.20
N PRO A 281 -4.65 -15.90 -25.68
CA PRO A 281 -4.39 -15.67 -24.27
C PRO A 281 -4.75 -14.21 -23.98
N LYS A 282 -5.76 -13.98 -23.13
CA LYS A 282 -6.06 -12.63 -22.65
C LYS A 282 -4.75 -12.05 -22.08
N PRO A 283 -4.43 -10.78 -22.37
CA PRO A 283 -3.27 -10.15 -21.77
C PRO A 283 -3.39 -10.25 -20.26
N ILE A 284 -2.33 -10.70 -19.60
CA ILE A 284 -2.21 -10.71 -18.14
C ILE A 284 -2.26 -9.25 -17.71
N GLU A 285 -3.39 -8.81 -17.16
CA GLU A 285 -3.54 -7.48 -16.59
C GLU A 285 -3.01 -7.53 -15.15
N MET A 286 -1.86 -6.88 -14.95
CA MET A 286 -1.26 -6.67 -13.63
C MET A 286 -1.43 -5.22 -13.23
N ASP A 287 -1.71 -5.00 -11.95
CA ASP A 287 -1.82 -3.68 -11.37
C ASP A 287 -1.11 -3.63 -10.00
N TYR A 288 -0.93 -2.42 -9.47
CA TYR A 288 -0.07 -2.16 -8.32
C TYR A 288 -0.89 -1.92 -7.05
N PHE A 289 -0.45 -2.51 -5.93
CA PHE A 289 -0.93 -2.07 -4.61
C PHE A 289 -0.35 -0.70 -4.24
N HIS A 290 0.89 -0.46 -4.65
CA HIS A 290 1.66 0.74 -4.36
C HIS A 290 2.00 1.45 -5.67
N LEU A 291 1.31 2.55 -5.97
CA LEU A 291 1.50 3.27 -7.23
C LEU A 291 2.89 3.88 -7.39
N GLU A 292 3.59 4.14 -6.28
CA GLU A 292 4.97 4.60 -6.27
C GLU A 292 5.96 3.59 -6.88
N ASP A 293 5.61 2.30 -6.90
CA ASP A 293 6.45 1.25 -7.49
C ASP A 293 6.61 1.46 -9.00
N GLN A 294 5.61 2.04 -9.69
CA GLN A 294 5.72 2.34 -11.12
C GLN A 294 6.89 3.29 -11.40
N ILE A 295 7.10 4.27 -10.52
CA ILE A 295 8.18 5.25 -10.62
C ILE A 295 9.51 4.57 -10.29
N LEU A 296 9.58 3.82 -9.19
CA LEU A 296 10.77 3.07 -8.78
C LEU A 296 11.24 2.10 -9.88
N GLU A 297 10.29 1.35 -10.44
CA GLU A 297 10.53 0.42 -11.53
C GLU A 297 10.98 1.10 -12.82
N SER A 298 10.52 2.33 -13.10
CA SER A 298 10.94 3.06 -14.29
C SER A 298 12.41 3.52 -14.24
N ASN A 299 12.95 3.69 -13.02
CA ASN A 299 14.29 4.18 -12.76
C ASN A 299 15.33 3.06 -12.52
N THR A 300 14.96 1.79 -12.75
CA THR A 300 15.92 0.68 -12.69
C THR A 300 15.66 -0.40 -13.73
N GLN A 301 16.74 -1.08 -14.12
CA GLN A 301 16.70 -2.28 -14.97
C GLN A 301 16.58 -3.57 -14.13
N PHE A 302 16.93 -3.52 -12.85
CA PHE A 302 16.97 -4.69 -11.97
C PHE A 302 15.67 -4.82 -11.19
N LYS A 303 14.64 -5.32 -11.87
CA LYS A 303 13.31 -5.53 -11.30
C LYS A 303 12.67 -6.84 -11.76
N GLY A 304 11.71 -7.35 -11.01
CA GLY A 304 10.90 -8.48 -11.46
C GLY A 304 9.71 -8.81 -10.58
N ILE A 305 8.73 -9.46 -11.20
CA ILE A 305 7.53 -9.98 -10.57
C ILE A 305 7.67 -11.50 -10.51
N PHE A 306 7.37 -12.09 -9.36
CA PHE A 306 7.58 -13.49 -9.05
C PHE A 306 6.36 -14.06 -8.32
N GLU A 307 6.09 -15.34 -8.52
CA GLU A 307 5.05 -16.08 -7.79
C GLU A 307 5.50 -16.38 -6.37
N TYR A 308 4.56 -16.44 -5.43
CA TYR A 308 4.80 -16.98 -4.09
C TYR A 308 5.00 -18.51 -4.18
N ASN A 309 5.74 -19.11 -3.25
CA ASN A 309 6.00 -20.55 -3.25
C ASN A 309 4.73 -21.31 -2.86
N ASN A 310 4.03 -20.81 -1.85
CA ASN A 310 2.86 -21.44 -1.26
C ASN A 310 1.57 -20.84 -1.83
N GLU A 311 1.35 -20.94 -3.14
CA GLU A 311 0.12 -20.38 -3.75
C GLU A 311 -1.14 -21.11 -3.24
N ASN A 312 -1.92 -20.45 -2.38
CA ASN A 312 -3.22 -20.95 -1.96
C ASN A 312 -4.32 -20.51 -2.94
N LYS A 313 -4.52 -21.29 -4.01
CA LYS A 313 -5.56 -21.04 -5.03
C LYS A 313 -7.00 -21.00 -4.48
N GLN A 314 -7.26 -21.52 -3.29
CA GLN A 314 -8.56 -21.43 -2.62
C GLN A 314 -8.80 -20.05 -1.96
N GLU A 315 -7.75 -19.32 -1.60
CA GLU A 315 -7.87 -17.99 -1.01
C GLU A 315 -8.11 -16.90 -2.06
N THR A 316 -7.64 -17.07 -3.30
CA THR A 316 -7.88 -16.11 -4.39
C THR A 316 -9.37 -16.02 -4.77
N ASP A 317 -10.14 -17.10 -4.58
CA ASP A 317 -11.60 -17.12 -4.70
C ASP A 317 -12.28 -16.49 -3.47
N SER A 318 -11.75 -16.73 -2.27
CA SER A 318 -12.27 -16.16 -1.01
C SER A 318 -12.00 -14.65 -0.86
N ARG A 319 -10.98 -14.11 -1.54
CA ARG A 319 -10.69 -12.67 -1.62
C ARG A 319 -11.67 -11.89 -2.53
N ARG A 320 -12.65 -12.58 -3.15
CA ARG A 320 -13.75 -12.01 -3.94
C ARG A 320 -14.93 -11.59 -3.06
N VAL A 321 -14.78 -10.53 -2.28
CA VAL A 321 -15.91 -10.05 -1.48
C VAL A 321 -16.75 -9.02 -2.27
N PHE A 322 -16.19 -8.33 -3.28
CA PHE A 322 -16.87 -7.22 -3.95
C PHE A 322 -16.63 -7.03 -5.47
N THR A 323 -15.85 -7.87 -6.16
CA THR A 323 -15.53 -7.72 -7.60
C THR A 323 -15.81 -8.98 -8.42
N GLU A 324 -16.16 -8.81 -9.70
CA GLU A 324 -16.37 -9.92 -10.66
C GLU A 324 -15.08 -10.71 -11.00
N TYR A 325 -13.92 -10.18 -10.57
CA TYR A 325 -12.59 -10.76 -10.76
C TYR A 325 -11.97 -11.10 -9.40
N GLY A 326 -11.17 -12.17 -9.35
CA GLY A 326 -10.27 -12.45 -8.24
C GLY A 326 -8.96 -11.66 -8.39
N ILE A 327 -8.29 -11.40 -7.27
CA ILE A 327 -6.94 -10.85 -7.25
C ILE A 327 -5.96 -11.96 -6.85
N ASP A 328 -4.89 -12.10 -7.62
CA ASP A 328 -3.78 -13.01 -7.32
C ASP A 328 -2.52 -12.19 -7.02
N PRO A 329 -2.15 -12.01 -5.74
CA PRO A 329 -0.97 -11.25 -5.36
C PRO A 329 0.32 -11.92 -5.86
N LYS A 330 1.23 -11.12 -6.39
CA LYS A 330 2.57 -11.53 -6.82
C LYS A 330 3.62 -10.68 -6.13
N LEU A 331 4.77 -11.27 -5.86
CA LEU A 331 5.92 -10.62 -5.25
C LEU A 331 6.62 -9.72 -6.28
N SER A 332 6.80 -8.43 -5.96
CA SER A 332 7.66 -7.53 -6.74
C SER A 332 8.98 -7.30 -6.02
N LEU A 333 10.08 -7.42 -6.75
CA LEU A 333 11.43 -7.11 -6.26
C LEU A 333 12.06 -6.04 -7.16
N ILE A 334 12.55 -4.97 -6.55
CA ILE A 334 13.15 -3.83 -7.24
C ILE A 334 14.50 -3.53 -6.59
N LEU A 335 15.57 -3.50 -7.37
CA LEU A 335 16.90 -3.08 -6.93
C LEU A 335 17.25 -1.77 -7.61
N ILE A 336 17.47 -0.72 -6.84
CA ILE A 336 17.72 0.64 -7.33
C ILE A 336 18.98 1.20 -6.68
N ASP A 337 19.80 1.96 -7.43
CA ASP A 337 20.94 2.67 -6.85
C ASP A 337 20.49 3.96 -6.16
N LYS A 338 21.38 4.52 -5.32
CA LYS A 338 21.11 5.73 -4.53
C LYS A 338 20.66 6.92 -5.37
N ASP A 339 21.29 7.15 -6.52
CA ASP A 339 21.00 8.33 -7.35
C ASP A 339 19.63 8.19 -8.02
N ASN A 340 19.31 7.00 -8.53
CA ASN A 340 18.01 6.68 -9.11
C ASN A 340 16.88 6.65 -8.07
N LEU A 341 17.17 6.26 -6.81
CA LEU A 341 16.19 6.40 -5.72
C LEU A 341 15.88 7.87 -5.46
N ALA A 342 16.91 8.71 -5.31
CA ALA A 342 16.72 10.16 -5.11
C ALA A 342 15.95 10.81 -6.27
N LYS A 343 16.23 10.40 -7.50
CA LYS A 343 15.47 10.81 -8.69
C LYS A 343 14.00 10.37 -8.60
N SER A 344 13.74 9.14 -8.18
CA SER A 344 12.40 8.60 -8.03
C SER A 344 11.57 9.40 -7.02
N VAL A 345 12.16 9.85 -5.91
CA VAL A 345 11.45 10.69 -4.92
C VAL A 345 10.99 12.02 -5.53
N ILE A 346 11.82 12.64 -6.37
CA ILE A 346 11.45 13.89 -7.06
C ILE A 346 10.31 13.64 -8.06
N GLU A 347 10.33 12.52 -8.78
CA GLU A 347 9.26 12.13 -9.69
C GLU A 347 7.95 11.80 -8.94
N MET A 348 8.04 11.17 -7.76
CA MET A 348 6.91 10.92 -6.86
C MET A 348 6.27 12.24 -6.41
N GLU A 349 7.05 13.24 -6.00
CA GLU A 349 6.52 14.57 -5.61
C GLU A 349 5.78 15.27 -6.75
N GLN A 350 6.18 15.03 -8.01
CA GLN A 350 5.52 15.60 -9.19
C GLN A 350 4.23 14.88 -9.56
N GLN A 351 4.22 13.54 -9.43
CA GLN A 351 3.07 12.71 -9.80
C GLN A 351 1.99 12.70 -8.71
N PHE A 352 2.41 12.72 -7.44
CA PHE A 352 1.54 12.65 -6.27
C PHE A 352 1.78 13.86 -5.35
N PRO A 353 1.49 15.09 -5.80
CA PRO A 353 1.73 16.27 -4.98
C PRO A 353 0.88 16.21 -3.70
N PRO A 354 1.42 16.63 -2.54
CA PRO A 354 0.63 16.71 -1.32
C PRO A 354 -0.53 17.70 -1.49
N PRO A 355 -1.67 17.43 -0.81
CA PRO A 355 -2.91 18.20 -0.97
C PRO A 355 -2.82 19.68 -0.57
#